data_AF-D9W7E7-F1
#
_entry.id   AF-D9W7E7-F1
#
_cell.length_a   1.000
_cell.length_b   1.000
_cell.length_c   1.000
_cell.angle_alpha   90.00
_cell.angle_beta   90.00
_cell.angle_gamma   90.00
#
_symmetry.space_group_name_H-M   'P 1'
#
loop_
_entity.id
_entity.type
_entity.pdbx_description
1 polymer ?
#
loop_
_entity_poly.entity_id
_entity_poly.type
_entity_poly.pdbx_seq_one_letter_code
_entity_poly.pdbx_strand_id
1 'polypeptide(L)'
;MLSPPSAEGGADELPGAWPPANAKPLDVEGFYEQATAAGYAYGPSFQGLRAAWRDGRDLLAEVALPEAAGDHDGFGIHPALLDAALHALLLADRFAADSDAAEAEQLWLPFVWNGVSLHATGATTVRVRLTRHQESAEGERGLRLVVADAGGASVLTVDSLTMRPADADQLRSVGGRDTGGLFTLDWAPLPAVPITMQDDDWVVLGRDNDHPDLTALVAAMDGGTPAPTLALAYLPAVREPADDDLAAGATEGLTAVEHALQWVQGWLAEPRLADARLAVVTRGAVAHAEDDVPDVAGAAVWGLLRSAQAENPDRFVLLDTEPDPHTEATHRSVADAVARAVRADEPQVVMRAGQLLVPRLTPARRASHDEPT
;
A
#
# COMPACT_ATOMS: atom_id res chain seq x y z
N MET A 1 -22.52 50.55 17.26
CA MET A 1 -21.61 51.44 16.52
C MET A 1 -20.26 50.77 16.51
N LEU A 2 -19.90 50.18 15.38
CA LEU A 2 -18.61 49.53 15.16
C LEU A 2 -17.64 50.60 14.66
N SER A 3 -16.58 50.86 15.42
CA SER A 3 -15.44 51.63 14.92
C SER A 3 -14.77 50.85 13.78
N PRO A 4 -14.27 51.52 12.73
CA PRO A 4 -13.51 50.85 11.69
C PRO A 4 -12.17 50.37 12.27
N PRO A 5 -11.64 49.22 11.80
CA PRO A 5 -10.30 48.78 12.17
C PRO A 5 -9.27 49.79 11.66
N SER A 6 -8.37 50.22 12.54
CA SER A 6 -7.20 51.01 12.19
C SER A 6 -6.31 50.20 11.25
N ALA A 7 -5.92 50.81 10.13
CA ALA A 7 -4.91 50.27 9.23
C ALA A 7 -3.54 50.26 9.94
N GLU A 8 -3.13 49.12 10.47
CA GLU A 8 -1.72 48.82 10.77
C GLU A 8 -1.00 48.43 9.48
N GLY A 9 -0.79 49.41 8.60
CA GLY A 9 0.13 49.26 7.46
C GLY A 9 1.57 49.36 7.97
N GLY A 10 2.25 48.22 8.16
CA GLY A 10 3.67 48.21 8.50
C GLY A 10 4.29 46.85 8.87
N ALA A 11 3.49 45.80 9.10
CA ALA A 11 4.01 44.51 9.54
C ALA A 11 4.19 43.46 8.42
N ASP A 12 3.62 43.67 7.23
CA ASP A 12 3.61 42.67 6.14
C ASP A 12 4.66 42.88 5.05
N GLU A 13 5.34 44.02 5.01
CA GLU A 13 6.40 44.29 4.02
C GLU A 13 7.79 44.08 4.62
N LEU A 14 8.72 43.58 3.80
CA LEU A 14 10.15 43.52 4.12
C LEU A 14 10.82 44.83 3.69
N PRO A 15 11.69 45.43 4.52
CA PRO A 15 12.32 46.71 4.21
C PRO A 15 13.22 46.60 2.96
N GLY A 16 13.25 47.66 2.15
CA GLY A 16 13.98 47.67 0.87
C GLY A 16 15.52 47.59 0.98
N ALA A 17 16.09 47.96 2.13
CA ALA A 17 17.52 47.75 2.41
C ALA A 17 17.70 46.37 3.04
N TRP A 18 18.41 45.48 2.34
CA TRP A 18 18.56 44.08 2.73
C TRP A 18 20.02 43.60 2.64
N PRO A 19 20.56 42.94 3.68
CA PRO A 19 19.95 42.78 5.00
C PRO A 19 19.83 44.15 5.72
N PRO A 20 18.95 44.29 6.72
CA PRO A 20 18.89 45.51 7.54
C PRO A 20 20.26 45.85 8.14
N ALA A 21 20.62 47.14 8.19
CA ALA A 21 21.97 47.58 8.54
C ALA A 21 22.47 47.12 9.93
N ASN A 22 21.56 46.81 10.85
CA ASN A 22 21.87 46.36 12.21
C ASN A 22 21.72 44.84 12.40
N ALA A 23 21.34 44.09 11.35
CA ALA A 23 21.17 42.65 11.43
C ALA A 23 22.55 41.97 11.51
N LYS A 24 22.71 41.08 12.49
CA LYS A 24 23.96 40.35 12.71
C LYS A 24 24.00 39.10 11.83
N PRO A 25 25.04 38.89 11.00
CA PRO A 25 25.13 37.68 10.19
C PRO A 25 25.23 36.43 11.06
N LEU A 26 24.57 35.36 10.62
CA LEU A 26 24.71 34.02 11.16
C LEU A 26 25.55 33.20 10.17
N ASP A 27 26.48 32.42 10.71
CA ASP A 27 27.32 31.55 9.89
C ASP A 27 26.49 30.39 9.33
N VAL A 28 26.47 30.25 8.00
CA VAL A 28 25.76 29.18 7.28
C VAL A 28 26.71 28.09 6.78
N GLU A 29 28.02 28.27 6.96
CA GLU A 29 29.03 27.30 6.53
C GLU A 29 28.87 25.98 7.31
N GLY A 30 28.90 24.85 6.59
CA GLY A 30 28.69 23.51 7.17
C GLY A 30 27.29 23.28 7.75
N PHE A 31 26.32 24.18 7.52
CA PHE A 31 24.98 24.08 8.11
C PHE A 31 24.29 22.75 7.82
N TYR A 32 24.30 22.30 6.55
CA TYR A 32 23.60 21.11 6.08
C TYR A 32 24.25 19.80 6.53
N GLU A 33 25.58 19.75 6.63
CA GLU A 33 26.30 18.59 7.19
C GLU A 33 25.92 18.39 8.66
N GLN A 34 25.86 19.48 9.42
CA GLN A 34 25.44 19.47 10.82
C GLN A 34 23.95 19.18 10.97
N ALA A 35 23.11 19.68 10.06
CA ALA A 35 21.67 19.36 10.05
C ALA A 35 21.46 17.86 9.86
N THR A 36 22.23 17.23 8.97
CA THR A 36 22.22 15.78 8.75
C THR A 36 22.60 15.03 10.02
N ALA A 37 23.64 15.48 10.74
CA ALA A 37 24.04 14.89 12.02
C ALA A 37 22.95 15.01 13.11
N ALA A 38 22.12 16.04 13.05
CA ALA A 38 20.95 16.24 13.91
C ALA A 38 19.68 15.50 13.42
N GLY A 39 19.77 14.68 12.36
CA GLY A 39 18.65 13.90 11.82
C GLY A 39 17.88 14.57 10.67
N TYR A 40 18.27 15.78 10.25
CA TYR A 40 17.70 16.49 9.12
C TYR A 40 18.53 16.26 7.85
N ALA A 41 18.32 15.12 7.19
CA ALA A 41 19.03 14.74 5.96
C ALA A 41 18.44 15.45 4.72
N TYR A 42 18.62 16.77 4.62
CA TYR A 42 18.19 17.54 3.45
C TYR A 42 19.02 17.18 2.21
N GLY A 43 18.37 16.58 1.21
CA GLY A 43 18.99 16.31 -0.09
C GLY A 43 19.25 17.58 -0.91
N PRO A 44 20.01 17.50 -2.02
CA PRO A 44 20.46 18.67 -2.80
C PRO A 44 19.35 19.64 -3.22
N SER A 45 18.15 19.11 -3.53
CA SER A 45 16.98 19.91 -3.91
C SER A 45 16.49 20.84 -2.80
N PHE A 46 16.73 20.50 -1.52
CA PHE A 46 16.30 21.27 -0.34
C PHE A 46 17.42 22.14 0.24
N GLN A 47 18.61 22.14 -0.37
CA GLN A 47 19.77 22.90 0.12
C GLN A 47 19.79 24.36 -0.39
N GLY A 48 18.70 25.11 -0.17
CA GLY A 48 18.50 26.45 -0.72
C GLY A 48 18.96 27.65 0.12
N LEU A 49 19.32 27.47 1.40
CA LEU A 49 19.70 28.56 2.31
C LEU A 49 21.05 29.17 1.89
N ARG A 50 21.07 30.48 1.58
CA ARG A 50 22.28 31.18 1.10
C ARG A 50 22.94 32.05 2.16
N ALA A 51 22.13 32.75 2.94
CA ALA A 51 22.60 33.61 4.01
C ALA A 51 21.50 33.78 5.06
N ALA A 52 21.90 34.05 6.29
CA ALA A 52 20.99 34.29 7.40
C ALA A 52 21.51 35.38 8.33
N TRP A 53 20.60 36.09 8.98
CA TRP A 53 20.90 37.13 9.94
C TRP A 53 19.94 37.10 11.11
N ARG A 54 20.37 37.66 12.24
CA ARG A 54 19.52 37.92 13.41
C ARG A 54 19.34 39.42 13.60
N ASP A 55 18.09 39.87 13.61
CA ASP A 55 17.70 41.25 13.89
C ASP A 55 16.78 41.28 15.11
N GLY A 56 17.36 41.52 16.29
CA GLY A 56 16.65 41.39 17.56
C GLY A 56 16.07 39.99 17.76
N ARG A 57 14.74 39.87 17.69
CA ARG A 57 13.98 38.62 17.85
C ARG A 57 13.70 37.92 16.51
N ASP A 58 13.94 38.61 15.41
CA ASP A 58 13.63 38.13 14.08
C ASP A 58 14.84 37.42 13.48
N LEU A 59 14.55 36.37 12.72
CA LEU A 59 15.51 35.69 11.87
C LEU A 59 15.22 36.05 10.44
N LEU A 60 16.26 36.47 9.74
CA LEU A 60 16.20 36.88 8.36
C LEU A 60 16.99 35.88 7.53
N ALA A 61 16.52 35.54 6.34
CA ALA A 61 17.24 34.63 5.45
C ALA A 61 17.09 35.00 3.97
N GLU A 62 18.12 34.69 3.20
CA GLU A 62 18.06 34.63 1.75
C GLU A 62 18.10 33.17 1.32
N VAL A 63 17.15 32.80 0.46
CA VAL A 63 16.97 31.44 0.00
C VAL A 63 16.81 31.45 -1.52
N ALA A 64 17.53 30.58 -2.20
CA ALA A 64 17.42 30.38 -3.63
C ALA A 64 17.11 28.92 -3.91
N LEU A 65 16.19 28.68 -4.85
CA LEU A 65 15.81 27.35 -5.30
C LEU A 65 17.03 26.67 -5.93
N PRO A 66 17.50 25.52 -5.40
CA PRO A 66 18.60 24.78 -6.01
C PRO A 66 18.21 24.24 -7.39
N GLU A 67 19.17 24.17 -8.33
CA GLU A 67 18.94 23.57 -9.66
C GLU A 67 18.45 22.12 -9.57
N ALA A 68 18.94 21.38 -8.57
CA ALA A 68 18.53 20.01 -8.29
C ALA A 68 17.06 19.85 -7.88
N ALA A 69 16.34 20.95 -7.62
CA ALA A 69 14.91 20.93 -7.34
C ALA A 69 14.05 20.79 -8.62
N GLY A 70 14.64 20.98 -9.81
CA GLY A 70 13.94 20.84 -11.08
C GLY A 70 13.14 22.08 -11.46
N ASP A 71 12.09 21.86 -12.24
CA ASP A 71 11.24 22.93 -12.75
C ASP A 71 10.45 23.62 -11.62
N HIS A 72 10.33 24.94 -11.70
CA HIS A 72 9.55 25.74 -10.77
C HIS A 72 8.13 26.04 -11.28
N ASP A 73 7.84 25.73 -12.55
CA ASP A 73 6.56 25.99 -13.17
C ASP A 73 5.43 25.16 -12.55
N GLY A 74 4.24 25.75 -12.45
CA GLY A 74 3.07 25.10 -11.86
C GLY A 74 2.94 25.21 -10.33
N PHE A 75 3.96 25.74 -9.63
CA PHE A 75 3.88 25.99 -8.19
C PHE A 75 3.54 27.44 -7.86
N GLY A 76 2.71 27.65 -6.84
CA GLY A 76 2.53 28.98 -6.25
C GLY A 76 3.84 29.49 -5.63
N ILE A 77 4.43 28.68 -4.75
CA ILE A 77 5.82 28.77 -4.30
C ILE A 77 6.40 27.35 -4.32
N HIS A 78 7.62 27.17 -4.83
CA HIS A 78 8.20 25.83 -4.94
C HIS A 78 8.36 25.20 -3.53
N PRO A 79 7.94 23.93 -3.30
CA PRO A 79 8.00 23.32 -1.97
C PRO A 79 9.40 23.33 -1.34
N ALA A 80 10.44 23.03 -2.11
CA ALA A 80 11.81 23.08 -1.62
C ALA A 80 12.31 24.50 -1.30
N LEU A 81 11.77 25.53 -1.97
CA LEU A 81 12.07 26.93 -1.65
C LEU A 81 11.39 27.35 -0.35
N LEU A 82 10.14 26.93 -0.15
CA LEU A 82 9.38 27.20 1.07
C LEU A 82 9.96 26.45 2.27
N ASP A 83 10.35 25.19 2.12
CA ASP A 83 10.99 24.42 3.19
C ASP A 83 12.33 25.04 3.59
N ALA A 84 13.16 25.40 2.62
CA ALA A 84 14.44 26.07 2.87
C ALA A 84 14.29 27.46 3.54
N ALA A 85 13.14 28.12 3.41
CA ALA A 85 12.81 29.35 4.15
C ALA A 85 12.76 29.12 5.68
N LEU A 86 12.49 27.91 6.13
CA LEU A 86 12.41 27.55 7.54
C LEU A 86 13.77 27.14 8.13
N HIS A 87 14.78 26.88 7.30
CA HIS A 87 16.08 26.37 7.75
C HIS A 87 16.84 27.32 8.70
N ALA A 88 16.58 28.62 8.58
CA ALA A 88 17.14 29.62 9.49
C ALA A 88 16.71 29.42 10.96
N LEU A 89 15.59 28.72 11.22
CA LEU A 89 15.15 28.34 12.56
C LEU A 89 16.13 27.35 13.20
N LEU A 90 16.50 26.30 12.45
CA LEU A 90 17.47 25.31 12.90
C LEU A 90 18.84 25.94 13.17
N LEU A 91 19.22 26.94 12.38
CA LEU A 91 20.46 27.67 12.58
C LEU A 91 20.43 28.52 13.86
N ALA A 92 19.29 29.16 14.13
CA ALA A 92 19.13 30.06 15.26
C ALA A 92 19.12 29.37 16.63
N ASP A 93 18.56 28.16 16.71
CA ASP A 93 18.50 27.35 17.93
C ASP A 93 19.90 26.83 18.33
N ARG A 94 20.83 26.67 17.39
CA ARG A 94 22.24 26.36 17.69
C ARG A 94 22.94 27.43 18.51
N PHE A 95 22.59 28.70 18.31
CA PHE A 95 23.18 29.84 19.03
C PHE A 95 22.46 30.15 20.36
N ALA A 96 21.41 29.40 20.70
CA ALA A 96 20.71 29.50 21.98
C ALA A 96 21.20 28.48 23.01
N ALA A 97 22.35 27.82 22.75
CA ALA A 97 22.95 26.71 23.50
C ALA A 97 23.45 27.05 24.93
N ASP A 98 22.57 27.64 25.74
CA ASP A 98 22.54 27.52 27.19
C ASP A 98 21.41 26.58 27.65
N SER A 99 20.68 25.92 26.73
CA SER A 99 19.64 24.95 27.08
C SER A 99 20.21 23.55 27.34
N ASP A 100 19.63 22.89 28.35
CA ASP A 100 20.02 21.56 28.83
C ASP A 100 20.13 20.53 27.68
N ALA A 101 21.18 19.71 27.73
CA ALA A 101 21.54 18.71 26.71
C ALA A 101 20.43 17.70 26.34
N ALA A 102 19.31 17.66 27.06
CA ALA A 102 18.17 16.81 26.79
C ALA A 102 17.25 17.32 25.65
N GLU A 103 17.25 18.63 25.34
CA GLU A 103 16.46 19.18 24.22
C GLU A 103 17.18 19.03 22.86
N ALA A 104 18.48 18.71 22.86
CA ALA A 104 19.30 18.62 21.66
C ALA A 104 19.00 17.40 20.77
N GLU A 105 18.30 16.38 21.29
CA GLU A 105 17.97 15.15 20.57
C GLU A 105 16.62 15.19 19.84
N GLN A 106 15.86 16.29 19.94
CA GLN A 106 14.50 16.35 19.43
C GLN A 106 14.41 17.08 18.07
N LEU A 107 13.80 16.43 17.08
CA LEU A 107 13.53 17.04 15.77
C LEU A 107 12.31 17.95 15.88
N TRP A 108 12.46 19.23 15.58
CA TRP A 108 11.37 20.18 15.43
C TRP A 108 10.85 20.18 14.00
N LEU A 109 9.57 19.87 13.81
CA LEU A 109 8.93 19.81 12.50
C LEU A 109 7.73 20.79 12.42
N PRO A 110 7.49 21.40 11.25
CA PRO A 110 6.26 22.16 10.96
C PRO A 110 5.02 21.26 11.16
N PHE A 111 4.03 21.72 11.93
CA PHE A 111 2.83 20.91 12.21
C PHE A 111 1.53 21.60 11.80
N VAL A 112 1.30 22.85 12.22
CA VAL A 112 0.07 23.61 11.88
C VAL A 112 0.42 24.94 11.22
N TRP A 113 -0.24 25.23 10.11
CA TRP A 113 -0.16 26.51 9.40
C TRP A 113 -1.51 27.22 9.47
N ASN A 114 -1.54 28.47 9.91
CA ASN A 114 -2.74 29.30 10.00
C ASN A 114 -2.50 30.64 9.31
N GLY A 115 -3.52 31.15 8.63
CA GLY A 115 -3.46 32.45 7.95
C GLY A 115 -2.42 32.49 6.82
N VAL A 116 -2.34 31.42 6.03
CA VAL A 116 -1.44 31.37 4.85
C VAL A 116 -2.08 32.18 3.72
N SER A 117 -1.35 33.15 3.18
CA SER A 117 -1.76 33.96 2.04
C SER A 117 -0.62 34.05 1.02
N LEU A 118 -0.92 33.68 -0.23
CA LEU A 118 0.01 33.76 -1.36
C LEU A 118 -0.30 35.02 -2.18
N HIS A 119 0.71 35.86 -2.40
CA HIS A 119 0.57 37.17 -3.04
C HIS A 119 1.16 37.21 -4.46
N ALA A 120 2.20 36.41 -4.72
CA ALA A 120 2.86 36.30 -6.01
C ALA A 120 3.35 34.87 -6.26
N THR A 121 3.66 34.54 -7.53
CA THR A 121 4.13 33.22 -7.96
C THR A 121 5.39 33.32 -8.81
N GLY A 122 6.07 32.19 -9.03
CA GLY A 122 7.28 32.13 -9.88
C GLY A 122 8.56 32.64 -9.24
N ALA A 123 8.57 32.89 -7.92
CA ALA A 123 9.79 33.27 -7.21
C ALA A 123 10.75 32.08 -7.14
N THR A 124 11.99 32.28 -7.58
CA THR A 124 13.10 31.31 -7.45
C THR A 124 14.12 31.74 -6.40
N THR A 125 14.07 33.00 -5.97
CA THR A 125 14.89 33.55 -4.89
C THR A 125 14.00 34.41 -4.00
N VAL A 126 14.09 34.20 -2.69
CA VAL A 126 13.25 34.89 -1.70
C VAL A 126 14.06 35.40 -0.51
N ARG A 127 13.54 36.48 0.07
CA ARG A 127 13.92 37.04 1.36
C ARG A 127 12.88 36.65 2.38
N VAL A 128 13.32 36.20 3.54
CA VAL A 128 12.47 35.59 4.55
C VAL A 128 12.66 36.33 5.87
N ARG A 129 11.56 36.61 6.57
CA ARG A 129 11.55 37.02 7.97
C ARG A 129 10.70 36.03 8.78
N LEU A 130 11.30 35.54 9.85
CA LEU A 130 10.70 34.66 10.82
C LEU A 130 10.67 35.37 12.17
N THR A 131 9.48 35.55 12.74
CA THR A 131 9.29 36.19 14.04
C THR A 131 8.70 35.19 15.03
N ARG A 132 9.38 34.97 16.16
CA ARG A 132 8.86 34.14 17.27
C ARG A 132 7.78 34.91 18.03
N HIS A 133 6.61 34.30 18.26
CA HIS A 133 5.51 34.99 18.93
C HIS A 133 4.98 34.28 20.18
N GLN A 134 5.02 32.94 20.27
CA GLN A 134 4.57 32.20 21.46
C GLN A 134 5.34 30.89 21.65
N GLU A 135 5.59 30.55 22.92
CA GLU A 135 6.02 29.21 23.36
C GLU A 135 4.94 28.69 24.29
N SER A 136 4.36 27.53 23.97
CA SER A 136 3.26 26.95 24.75
C SER A 136 3.81 26.13 25.93
N ALA A 137 3.00 25.91 26.96
CA ALA A 137 3.36 25.06 28.10
C ALA A 137 3.60 23.58 27.73
N GLU A 138 3.19 23.16 26.52
CA GLU A 138 3.38 21.81 25.97
C GLU A 138 4.66 21.72 25.10
N GLY A 139 5.50 22.77 25.11
CA GLY A 139 6.74 22.83 24.35
C GLY A 139 6.56 23.19 22.88
N GLU A 140 5.37 23.63 22.44
CA GLU A 140 5.18 24.04 21.04
C GLU A 140 5.76 25.43 20.77
N ARG A 141 6.31 25.64 19.56
CA ARG A 141 6.91 26.92 19.15
C ARG A 141 6.10 27.56 18.02
N GLY A 142 5.56 28.75 18.27
CA GLY A 142 4.78 29.53 17.31
C GLY A 142 5.60 30.62 16.59
N LEU A 143 5.50 30.65 15.26
CA LEU A 143 6.27 31.52 14.37
C LEU A 143 5.35 32.25 13.39
N ARG A 144 5.65 33.52 13.10
CA ARG A 144 5.12 34.21 11.91
C ARG A 144 6.16 34.15 10.80
N LEU A 145 5.73 33.90 9.56
CA LEU A 145 6.59 33.85 8.38
C LEU A 145 6.15 34.90 7.36
N VAL A 146 7.10 35.69 6.88
CA VAL A 146 6.93 36.62 5.76
C VAL A 146 8.00 36.32 4.72
N VAL A 147 7.57 36.10 3.48
CA VAL A 147 8.42 35.80 2.33
C VAL A 147 8.19 36.87 1.27
N ALA A 148 9.26 37.51 0.84
CA ALA A 148 9.27 38.44 -0.29
C ALA A 148 10.24 37.97 -1.38
N ASP A 149 10.08 38.49 -2.59
CA ASP A 149 11.05 38.26 -3.66
C ASP A 149 12.36 39.03 -3.44
N ALA A 150 13.30 38.91 -4.38
CA ALA A 150 14.57 39.64 -4.34
C ALA A 150 14.41 41.18 -4.41
N GLY A 151 13.28 41.67 -4.91
CA GLY A 151 12.91 43.09 -4.95
C GLY A 151 12.27 43.59 -3.66
N GLY A 152 11.85 42.69 -2.76
CA GLY A 152 11.12 43.01 -1.53
C GLY A 152 9.60 43.00 -1.68
N ALA A 153 9.05 42.62 -2.84
CA ALA A 153 7.62 42.47 -3.03
C ALA A 153 7.11 41.19 -2.35
N SER A 154 5.95 41.26 -1.70
CA SER A 154 5.38 40.14 -0.93
C SER A 154 5.08 38.94 -1.84
N VAL A 155 5.50 37.75 -1.40
CA VAL A 155 5.26 36.46 -2.06
C VAL A 155 4.33 35.58 -1.22
N LEU A 156 4.64 35.38 0.07
CA LEU A 156 3.86 34.55 0.99
C LEU A 156 3.86 35.15 2.39
N THR A 157 2.71 35.20 3.04
CA THR A 157 2.58 35.50 4.47
C THR A 157 1.92 34.34 5.19
N VAL A 158 2.37 34.05 6.41
CA VAL A 158 1.78 33.06 7.30
C VAL A 158 1.68 33.68 8.68
N ASP A 159 0.44 33.84 9.15
CA ASP A 159 0.17 34.47 10.43
C ASP A 159 0.71 33.64 11.61
N SER A 160 0.56 32.31 11.54
CA SER A 160 1.07 31.41 12.56
C SER A 160 1.47 30.04 11.99
N LEU A 161 2.70 29.64 12.26
CA LEU A 161 3.29 28.33 12.03
C LEU A 161 3.66 27.72 13.39
N THR A 162 3.00 26.64 13.76
CA THR A 162 3.32 25.85 14.97
C THR A 162 4.31 24.76 14.62
N MET A 163 5.43 24.74 15.34
CA MET A 163 6.44 23.69 15.31
C MET A 163 6.25 22.76 16.50
N ARG A 164 6.39 21.45 16.25
CA ARG A 164 6.30 20.42 17.29
C ARG A 164 7.57 19.57 17.35
N PRO A 165 7.91 19.07 18.54
CA PRO A 165 8.94 18.07 18.68
C PRO A 165 8.49 16.71 18.11
N ALA A 166 9.42 15.99 17.48
CA ALA A 166 9.26 14.66 16.94
C ALA A 166 10.44 13.78 17.34
N ASP A 167 10.13 12.51 17.61
CA ASP A 167 11.10 11.48 17.95
C ASP A 167 11.69 10.86 16.66
N ALA A 168 13.00 10.99 16.50
CA ALA A 168 13.73 10.48 15.34
C ALA A 168 13.64 8.94 15.21
N ASP A 169 13.52 8.20 16.32
CA ASP A 169 13.35 6.74 16.30
C ASP A 169 11.98 6.34 15.74
N GLN A 170 10.93 7.08 16.08
CA GLN A 170 9.58 6.84 15.55
C GLN A 170 9.49 7.13 14.05
N LEU A 171 10.11 8.21 13.56
CA LEU A 171 10.13 8.52 12.12
C LEU A 171 10.92 7.48 11.30
N ARG A 172 12.05 6.98 11.82
CA ARG A 172 12.82 5.91 11.18
C ARG A 172 12.03 4.61 11.05
N SER A 173 11.17 4.30 12.02
CA SER A 173 10.27 3.13 11.96
C SER A 173 9.20 3.23 10.86
N VAL A 174 8.86 4.44 10.41
CA VAL A 174 7.86 4.70 9.35
C VAL A 174 8.51 4.79 7.97
N GLY A 175 9.67 5.44 7.85
CA GLY A 175 10.42 5.57 6.58
C GLY A 175 11.11 4.28 6.14
N GLY A 176 11.33 3.34 7.06
CA GLY A 176 11.85 2.00 6.83
C GLY A 176 10.78 0.93 6.56
N ARG A 177 9.55 1.32 6.17
CA ARG A 177 8.62 0.36 5.55
C ARG A 177 9.10 0.08 4.13
N ASP A 178 10.15 -0.73 4.08
CA ASP A 178 10.24 -1.79 3.08
C ASP A 178 8.87 -2.46 2.99
N THR A 179 8.53 -3.00 1.83
CA THR A 179 7.26 -3.69 1.53
C THR A 179 6.89 -4.87 2.47
N GLY A 180 7.55 -5.02 3.63
CA GLY A 180 7.49 -6.13 4.57
C GLY A 180 6.12 -6.48 5.18
N GLY A 181 5.04 -5.79 4.81
CA GLY A 181 3.67 -6.20 5.11
C GLY A 181 2.83 -6.58 3.89
N LEU A 182 3.31 -6.34 2.67
CA LEU A 182 2.60 -6.63 1.42
C LEU A 182 3.13 -7.92 0.81
N PHE A 183 2.21 -8.84 0.52
CA PHE A 183 2.51 -10.11 -0.15
C PHE A 183 1.67 -10.23 -1.42
N THR A 184 2.26 -10.81 -2.45
CA THR A 184 1.59 -11.21 -3.68
C THR A 184 1.53 -12.74 -3.76
N LEU A 185 0.56 -13.25 -4.50
CA LEU A 185 0.49 -14.67 -4.83
C LEU A 185 1.41 -14.95 -6.02
N ASP A 186 2.26 -15.96 -5.88
CA ASP A 186 3.07 -16.51 -6.97
C ASP A 186 2.76 -18.00 -7.12
N TRP A 187 2.85 -18.51 -8.35
CA TRP A 187 2.49 -19.89 -8.70
C TRP A 187 3.75 -20.71 -8.95
N ALA A 188 4.15 -21.50 -7.95
CA ALA A 188 5.37 -22.30 -8.01
C ALA A 188 5.09 -23.71 -8.56
N PRO A 189 5.98 -24.32 -9.37
CA PRO A 189 5.81 -25.69 -9.84
C PRO A 189 5.70 -26.70 -8.69
N LEU A 190 4.66 -27.55 -8.76
CA LEU A 190 4.51 -28.69 -7.85
C LEU A 190 5.60 -29.73 -8.14
N PRO A 191 6.39 -30.15 -7.14
CA PRO A 191 7.39 -31.20 -7.32
C PRO A 191 6.79 -32.47 -7.93
N ALA A 192 7.57 -33.14 -8.78
CA ALA A 192 7.18 -34.43 -9.34
C ALA A 192 7.28 -35.51 -8.25
N VAL A 193 6.14 -35.86 -7.65
CA VAL A 193 6.03 -36.97 -6.70
C VAL A 193 5.33 -38.14 -7.39
N PRO A 194 5.90 -39.36 -7.37
CA PRO A 194 5.23 -40.54 -7.90
C PRO A 194 3.94 -40.82 -7.13
N ILE A 195 2.85 -41.05 -7.87
CA ILE A 195 1.58 -41.51 -7.33
C ILE A 195 1.17 -42.81 -8.00
N THR A 196 0.32 -43.58 -7.32
CA THR A 196 -0.37 -44.73 -7.91
C THR A 196 -1.79 -44.67 -7.39
N MET A 197 -2.73 -44.36 -8.27
CA MET A 197 -4.16 -44.38 -8.00
C MET A 197 -4.83 -45.44 -8.86
N GLN A 198 -5.65 -46.28 -8.24
CA GLN A 198 -6.52 -47.22 -8.93
C GLN A 198 -7.80 -46.51 -9.39
N ASP A 199 -8.51 -47.06 -10.38
CA ASP A 199 -9.79 -46.50 -10.84
C ASP A 199 -10.84 -46.49 -9.71
N ASP A 200 -10.78 -47.47 -8.80
CA ASP A 200 -11.75 -47.61 -7.70
C ASP A 200 -11.48 -46.67 -6.51
N ASP A 201 -10.36 -45.94 -6.49
CA ASP A 201 -9.98 -45.04 -5.39
C ASP A 201 -10.73 -43.71 -5.41
N TRP A 202 -11.35 -43.36 -6.53
CA TRP A 202 -11.96 -42.05 -6.74
C TRP A 202 -13.27 -42.12 -7.53
N VAL A 203 -14.11 -41.12 -7.32
CA VAL A 203 -15.40 -40.98 -8.01
C VAL A 203 -15.58 -39.56 -8.52
N VAL A 204 -16.47 -39.38 -9.51
CA VAL A 204 -16.89 -38.06 -9.99
C VAL A 204 -18.32 -37.77 -9.55
N LEU A 205 -18.51 -36.61 -8.92
CA LEU A 205 -19.80 -36.03 -8.61
C LEU A 205 -20.19 -35.07 -9.74
N GLY A 206 -21.38 -35.28 -10.31
CA GLY A 206 -21.97 -34.38 -11.28
C GLY A 206 -23.01 -35.07 -12.14
N ARG A 207 -24.02 -34.31 -12.57
CA ARG A 207 -25.29 -34.78 -13.15
C ARG A 207 -25.19 -35.90 -14.20
N ASP A 208 -24.14 -35.90 -15.02
CA ASP A 208 -23.96 -36.86 -16.13
C ASP A 208 -23.01 -38.02 -15.80
N ASN A 209 -22.60 -38.17 -14.53
CA ASN A 209 -21.73 -39.24 -14.05
C ASN A 209 -22.51 -40.29 -13.25
N ASP A 210 -21.83 -41.38 -12.89
CA ASP A 210 -22.41 -42.47 -12.07
C ASP A 210 -22.99 -41.98 -10.73
N HIS A 211 -22.43 -40.88 -10.20
CA HIS A 211 -22.94 -40.17 -9.03
C HIS A 211 -23.37 -38.75 -9.42
N PRO A 212 -24.66 -38.51 -9.71
CA PRO A 212 -25.16 -37.19 -10.12
C PRO A 212 -24.97 -36.11 -9.05
N ASP A 213 -24.97 -36.51 -7.78
CA ASP A 213 -24.75 -35.65 -6.61
C ASP A 213 -24.23 -36.47 -5.41
N LEU A 214 -23.96 -35.78 -4.29
CA LEU A 214 -23.51 -36.40 -3.04
C LEU A 214 -24.57 -37.35 -2.44
N THR A 215 -25.85 -37.06 -2.61
CA THR A 215 -26.93 -37.91 -2.09
C THR A 215 -26.91 -39.29 -2.77
N ALA A 216 -26.68 -39.31 -4.08
CA ALA A 216 -26.55 -40.54 -4.85
C ALA A 216 -25.30 -41.35 -4.45
N LEU A 217 -24.17 -40.68 -4.14
CA LEU A 217 -22.99 -41.35 -3.60
C LEU A 217 -23.29 -42.01 -2.24
N VAL A 218 -23.93 -41.29 -1.32
CA VAL A 218 -24.31 -41.82 -0.01
C VAL A 218 -25.28 -43.00 -0.14
N ALA A 219 -26.26 -42.91 -1.04
CA ALA A 219 -27.19 -44.01 -1.31
C ALA A 219 -26.48 -45.27 -1.87
N ALA A 220 -25.46 -45.09 -2.71
CA ALA A 220 -24.64 -46.21 -3.18
C ALA A 220 -23.86 -46.85 -2.03
N MET A 221 -23.33 -46.05 -1.10
CA MET A 221 -22.66 -46.54 0.11
C MET A 221 -23.62 -47.28 1.05
N ASP A 222 -24.87 -46.83 1.16
CA ASP A 222 -25.92 -47.55 1.89
C ASP A 222 -26.25 -48.90 1.23
N GLY A 223 -26.09 -48.99 -0.10
CA GLY A 223 -26.18 -50.21 -0.89
C GLY A 223 -24.98 -51.16 -0.79
N GLY A 224 -23.93 -50.78 -0.05
CA GLY A 224 -22.75 -51.61 0.19
C GLY A 224 -21.50 -51.24 -0.64
N THR A 225 -21.55 -50.19 -1.46
CA THR A 225 -20.35 -49.65 -2.12
C THR A 225 -19.41 -49.08 -1.06
N PRO A 226 -18.08 -49.35 -1.10
CA PRO A 226 -17.14 -48.75 -0.17
C PRO A 226 -17.06 -47.22 -0.33
N ALA A 227 -16.70 -46.52 0.74
CA ALA A 227 -16.43 -45.08 0.67
C ALA A 227 -15.22 -44.81 -0.25
N PRO A 228 -15.29 -43.82 -1.16
CA PRO A 228 -14.16 -43.46 -1.99
C PRO A 228 -13.07 -42.78 -1.15
N THR A 229 -11.81 -42.83 -1.62
CA THR A 229 -10.73 -42.05 -0.99
C THR A 229 -10.78 -40.59 -1.46
N LEU A 230 -11.24 -40.36 -2.69
CA LEU A 230 -11.35 -39.04 -3.31
C LEU A 230 -12.66 -38.89 -4.10
N ALA A 231 -13.36 -37.77 -3.94
CA ALA A 231 -14.44 -37.38 -4.83
C ALA A 231 -14.08 -36.10 -5.59
N LEU A 232 -14.28 -36.09 -6.91
CA LEU A 232 -14.10 -34.91 -7.76
C LEU A 232 -15.47 -34.25 -7.98
N ALA A 233 -15.65 -33.01 -7.57
CA ALA A 233 -16.85 -32.22 -7.83
C ALA A 233 -16.50 -31.05 -8.76
N TYR A 234 -17.00 -31.10 -10.00
CA TYR A 234 -16.76 -30.05 -10.99
C TYR A 234 -17.77 -28.92 -10.81
N LEU A 235 -17.28 -27.71 -10.59
CA LEU A 235 -18.14 -26.54 -10.64
C LEU A 235 -18.67 -26.39 -12.07
N PRO A 236 -19.99 -26.30 -12.27
CA PRO A 236 -20.55 -26.08 -13.60
C PRO A 236 -19.96 -24.81 -14.19
N ALA A 237 -19.51 -24.88 -15.45
CA ALA A 237 -19.08 -23.69 -16.16
C ALA A 237 -20.26 -22.72 -16.23
N VAL A 238 -20.10 -21.54 -15.65
CA VAL A 238 -21.04 -20.45 -15.84
C VAL A 238 -20.94 -20.06 -17.31
N ARG A 239 -22.06 -20.06 -18.03
CA ARG A 239 -22.08 -19.62 -19.43
C ARG A 239 -21.59 -18.18 -19.46
N GLU A 240 -20.71 -17.84 -20.40
CA GLU A 240 -20.47 -16.43 -20.69
C GLU A 240 -21.85 -15.75 -20.88
N PRO A 241 -22.17 -14.71 -20.09
CA PRO A 241 -23.44 -14.04 -20.23
C PRO A 241 -23.55 -13.55 -21.67
N ALA A 242 -24.64 -13.93 -22.33
CA ALA A 242 -24.97 -13.36 -23.62
C ALA A 242 -25.35 -11.90 -23.37
N ASP A 243 -24.41 -10.99 -23.61
CA ASP A 243 -24.45 -9.53 -23.37
C ASP A 243 -24.64 -9.09 -21.91
N ASP A 244 -23.69 -8.28 -21.38
CA ASP A 244 -23.71 -7.25 -20.32
C ASP A 244 -24.76 -7.25 -19.16
N ASP A 245 -25.45 -8.36 -18.89
CA ASP A 245 -26.38 -8.49 -17.76
C ASP A 245 -25.61 -8.91 -16.51
N LEU A 246 -25.00 -7.91 -15.86
CA LEU A 246 -24.31 -8.06 -14.58
C LEU A 246 -25.19 -8.71 -13.49
N ALA A 247 -26.52 -8.57 -13.56
CA ALA A 247 -27.43 -9.17 -12.59
C ALA A 247 -27.60 -10.68 -12.82
N ALA A 248 -27.63 -11.13 -14.08
CA ALA A 248 -27.60 -12.54 -14.43
C ALA A 248 -26.29 -13.20 -13.94
N GLY A 249 -25.15 -12.59 -14.23
CA GLY A 249 -23.84 -13.09 -13.79
C GLY A 249 -23.70 -13.15 -12.26
N ALA A 250 -24.22 -12.16 -11.52
CA ALA A 250 -24.25 -12.19 -10.06
C ALA A 250 -25.13 -13.33 -9.50
N THR A 251 -26.26 -13.61 -10.15
CA THR A 251 -27.17 -14.70 -9.74
C THR A 251 -26.54 -16.07 -9.98
N GLU A 252 -25.83 -16.24 -11.10
CA GLU A 252 -25.10 -17.46 -11.42
C GLU A 252 -23.92 -17.68 -10.46
N GLY A 253 -23.17 -16.62 -10.13
CA GLY A 253 -22.12 -16.68 -9.12
C GLY A 253 -22.64 -17.07 -7.74
N LEU A 254 -23.77 -16.50 -7.30
CA LEU A 254 -24.42 -16.89 -6.04
C LEU A 254 -24.80 -18.37 -6.05
N THR A 255 -25.43 -18.84 -7.14
CA THR A 255 -25.84 -20.25 -7.30
C THR A 255 -24.64 -21.19 -7.21
N ALA A 256 -23.52 -20.84 -7.84
CA ALA A 256 -22.28 -21.60 -7.79
C ALA A 256 -21.72 -21.72 -6.36
N VAL A 257 -21.71 -20.60 -5.61
CA VAL A 257 -21.27 -20.58 -4.21
C VAL A 257 -22.21 -21.37 -3.30
N GLU A 258 -23.53 -21.27 -3.50
CA GLU A 258 -24.53 -22.05 -2.75
C GLU A 258 -24.37 -23.56 -3.00
N HIS A 259 -24.12 -23.97 -4.24
CA HIS A 259 -23.82 -25.37 -4.56
C HIS A 259 -22.52 -25.86 -3.90
N ALA A 260 -21.45 -25.06 -3.96
CA ALA A 260 -20.19 -25.40 -3.29
C ALA A 260 -20.37 -25.54 -1.78
N LEU A 261 -21.16 -24.63 -1.16
CA LEU A 261 -21.50 -24.71 0.26
C LEU A 261 -22.29 -25.98 0.60
N GLN A 262 -23.26 -26.36 -0.24
CA GLN A 262 -24.02 -27.60 -0.05
C GLN A 262 -23.11 -28.84 -0.11
N TRP A 263 -22.14 -28.88 -1.04
CA TRP A 263 -21.16 -29.97 -1.07
C TRP A 263 -20.32 -30.00 0.21
N VAL A 264 -19.79 -28.86 0.66
CA VAL A 264 -18.99 -28.78 1.90
C VAL A 264 -19.80 -29.26 3.10
N GLN A 265 -21.02 -28.75 3.30
CA GLN A 265 -21.88 -29.12 4.43
C GLN A 265 -22.29 -30.59 4.38
N GLY A 266 -22.70 -31.08 3.22
CA GLY A 266 -23.09 -32.47 3.04
C GLY A 266 -21.91 -33.43 3.26
N TRP A 267 -20.72 -33.08 2.77
CA TRP A 267 -19.51 -33.89 2.95
C TRP A 267 -19.10 -33.99 4.42
N LEU A 268 -19.18 -32.89 5.17
CA LEU A 268 -18.89 -32.87 6.60
C LEU A 268 -19.96 -33.57 7.44
N ALA A 269 -21.20 -33.63 6.97
CA ALA A 269 -22.31 -34.28 7.66
C ALA A 269 -22.28 -35.82 7.58
N GLU A 270 -21.52 -36.40 6.64
CA GLU A 270 -21.42 -37.85 6.46
C GLU A 270 -20.15 -38.42 7.15
N PRO A 271 -20.28 -39.13 8.29
CA PRO A 271 -19.13 -39.60 9.05
C PRO A 271 -18.28 -40.64 8.32
N ARG A 272 -18.86 -41.40 7.37
CA ARG A 272 -18.11 -42.40 6.59
C ARG A 272 -17.11 -41.77 5.61
N LEU A 273 -17.25 -40.46 5.34
CA LEU A 273 -16.36 -39.68 4.48
C LEU A 273 -15.34 -38.86 5.29
N ALA A 274 -15.16 -39.17 6.58
CA ALA A 274 -14.21 -38.46 7.45
C ALA A 274 -12.75 -38.60 6.97
N ASP A 275 -12.38 -39.78 6.47
CA ASP A 275 -11.04 -40.07 5.94
C ASP A 275 -10.92 -39.80 4.43
N ALA A 276 -12.02 -39.40 3.78
CA ALA A 276 -12.10 -39.12 2.36
C ALA A 276 -11.95 -37.62 2.07
N ARG A 277 -11.41 -37.29 0.89
CA ARG A 277 -11.22 -35.91 0.44
C ARG A 277 -12.24 -35.55 -0.64
N LEU A 278 -12.77 -34.33 -0.55
CA LEU A 278 -13.54 -33.72 -1.64
C LEU A 278 -12.66 -32.72 -2.38
N ALA A 279 -12.41 -32.98 -3.66
CA ALA A 279 -11.75 -32.03 -4.55
C ALA A 279 -12.78 -31.24 -5.34
N VAL A 280 -12.79 -29.91 -5.15
CA VAL A 280 -13.61 -29.00 -5.93
C VAL A 280 -12.79 -28.53 -7.12
N VAL A 281 -13.27 -28.84 -8.32
CA VAL A 281 -12.61 -28.56 -9.59
C VAL A 281 -13.27 -27.37 -10.26
N THR A 282 -12.52 -26.30 -10.48
CA THR A 282 -12.97 -25.08 -11.16
C THR A 282 -12.26 -24.92 -12.51
N ARG A 283 -12.74 -23.99 -13.34
CA ARG A 283 -12.18 -23.66 -14.65
C ARG A 283 -11.86 -22.17 -14.73
N GLY A 284 -10.59 -21.80 -14.85
CA GLY A 284 -10.17 -20.40 -14.95
C GLY A 284 -10.54 -19.52 -13.75
N ALA A 285 -10.79 -20.09 -12.57
CA ALA A 285 -11.24 -19.37 -11.37
C ALA A 285 -10.16 -18.48 -10.75
N VAL A 286 -8.90 -18.72 -11.08
CA VAL A 286 -7.76 -17.96 -10.54
C VAL A 286 -6.86 -17.47 -11.66
N ALA A 287 -6.44 -16.21 -11.55
CA ALA A 287 -5.46 -15.61 -12.43
C ALA A 287 -4.09 -16.30 -12.22
N HIS A 288 -3.47 -16.69 -13.32
CA HIS A 288 -2.13 -17.27 -13.34
C HIS A 288 -1.09 -16.25 -13.83
N ALA A 289 -1.46 -15.41 -14.81
CA ALA A 289 -0.67 -14.30 -15.35
C ALA A 289 -1.34 -12.94 -15.07
N GLU A 290 -0.58 -11.83 -15.23
CA GLU A 290 -1.06 -10.47 -14.91
C GLU A 290 -2.28 -10.03 -15.75
N ASP A 291 -2.40 -10.53 -16.99
CA ASP A 291 -3.49 -10.19 -17.91
C ASP A 291 -4.67 -11.19 -17.86
N ASP A 292 -4.59 -12.21 -17.00
CA ASP A 292 -5.68 -13.19 -16.88
C ASP A 292 -6.88 -12.57 -16.18
N VAL A 293 -8.05 -12.66 -16.82
CA VAL A 293 -9.33 -12.31 -16.19
C VAL A 293 -9.92 -13.60 -15.60
N PRO A 294 -9.95 -13.76 -14.27
CA PRO A 294 -10.49 -14.96 -13.66
C PRO A 294 -12.01 -15.02 -13.77
N ASP A 295 -12.56 -16.24 -13.85
CA ASP A 295 -13.98 -16.48 -13.65
C ASP A 295 -14.37 -16.06 -12.22
N VAL A 296 -15.19 -15.02 -12.13
CA VAL A 296 -15.60 -14.41 -10.86
C VAL A 296 -16.41 -15.38 -10.00
N ALA A 297 -17.23 -16.25 -10.60
CA ALA A 297 -18.00 -17.25 -9.86
C ALA A 297 -17.09 -18.30 -9.24
N GLY A 298 -16.18 -18.87 -10.04
CA GLY A 298 -15.13 -19.76 -9.56
C GLY A 298 -14.24 -19.12 -8.49
N ALA A 299 -13.87 -17.85 -8.64
CA ALA A 299 -13.06 -17.11 -7.67
C ALA A 299 -13.76 -16.99 -6.30
N ALA A 300 -15.08 -16.76 -6.30
CA ALA A 300 -15.89 -16.73 -5.09
C ALA A 300 -15.94 -18.10 -4.39
N VAL A 301 -16.09 -19.18 -5.17
CA VAL A 301 -16.02 -20.57 -4.66
C VAL A 301 -14.65 -20.84 -4.02
N TRP A 302 -13.55 -20.42 -4.65
CA TRP A 302 -12.21 -20.50 -4.05
C TRP A 302 -12.12 -19.77 -2.71
N GLY A 303 -12.73 -18.60 -2.58
CA GLY A 303 -12.83 -17.88 -1.31
C GLY A 303 -13.51 -18.68 -0.21
N LEU A 304 -14.67 -19.30 -0.51
CA LEU A 304 -15.43 -20.12 0.43
C LEU A 304 -14.66 -21.38 0.84
N LEU A 305 -14.09 -22.10 -0.13
CA LEU A 305 -13.36 -23.35 0.14
C LEU A 305 -12.06 -23.11 0.92
N ARG A 306 -11.38 -21.97 0.73
CA ARG A 306 -10.22 -21.61 1.57
C ARG A 306 -10.59 -21.48 3.05
N SER A 307 -11.75 -20.92 3.36
CA SER A 307 -12.25 -20.88 4.74
C SER A 307 -12.57 -22.30 5.25
N ALA A 308 -13.22 -23.13 4.43
CA ALA A 308 -13.51 -24.52 4.78
C ALA A 308 -12.23 -25.35 5.04
N GLN A 309 -11.17 -25.14 4.25
CA GLN A 309 -9.85 -25.76 4.45
C GLN A 309 -9.19 -25.34 5.76
N ALA A 310 -9.30 -24.07 6.16
CA ALA A 310 -8.75 -23.59 7.42
C ALA A 310 -9.48 -24.18 8.64
N GLU A 311 -10.80 -24.36 8.54
CA GLU A 311 -11.62 -24.94 9.61
C GLU A 311 -11.53 -26.47 9.66
N ASN A 312 -11.34 -27.12 8.52
CA ASN A 312 -11.31 -28.58 8.37
C ASN A 312 -10.08 -29.01 7.55
N PRO A 313 -8.89 -29.03 8.17
CA PRO A 313 -7.66 -29.48 7.50
C PRO A 313 -7.85 -30.86 6.88
N ASP A 314 -7.17 -31.10 5.76
CA ASP A 314 -7.15 -32.37 5.02
C ASP A 314 -8.47 -32.84 4.40
N ARG A 315 -9.59 -32.14 4.58
CA ARG A 315 -10.90 -32.58 4.05
C ARG A 315 -11.17 -32.12 2.61
N PHE A 316 -10.59 -31.01 2.19
CA PHE A 316 -10.90 -30.36 0.91
C PHE A 316 -9.66 -30.02 0.10
N VAL A 317 -9.72 -30.22 -1.21
CA VAL A 317 -8.69 -29.81 -2.17
C VAL A 317 -9.31 -28.90 -3.23
N LEU A 318 -8.63 -27.82 -3.59
CA LEU A 318 -9.02 -26.96 -4.71
C LEU A 318 -8.12 -27.28 -5.91
N LEU A 319 -8.73 -27.53 -7.06
CA LEU A 319 -8.03 -27.66 -8.33
C LEU A 319 -8.66 -26.73 -9.36
N ASP A 320 -7.88 -25.87 -10.00
CA ASP A 320 -8.38 -25.07 -11.13
C ASP A 320 -7.73 -25.48 -12.44
N THR A 321 -8.53 -25.74 -13.47
CA THR A 321 -8.08 -26.12 -14.80
C THR A 321 -7.98 -24.93 -15.75
N GLU A 322 -7.41 -25.17 -16.93
CA GLU A 322 -7.35 -24.18 -18.02
C GLU A 322 -8.71 -23.57 -18.34
N PRO A 323 -8.79 -22.25 -18.62
CA PRO A 323 -10.03 -21.60 -19.01
C PRO A 323 -10.51 -22.05 -20.39
N ASP A 324 -9.60 -22.41 -21.30
CA ASP A 324 -9.93 -22.85 -22.66
C ASP A 324 -10.74 -24.17 -22.66
N PRO A 325 -12.02 -24.15 -23.08
CA PRO A 325 -12.86 -25.35 -23.10
C PRO A 325 -12.39 -26.40 -24.11
N HIS A 326 -11.53 -26.05 -25.07
CA HIS A 326 -10.96 -27.01 -26.02
C HIS A 326 -9.77 -27.79 -25.45
N THR A 327 -9.23 -27.34 -24.31
CA THR A 327 -8.12 -27.97 -23.60
C THR A 327 -8.67 -28.68 -22.34
N GLU A 328 -9.67 -29.53 -22.52
CA GLU A 328 -10.35 -30.19 -21.41
C GLU A 328 -9.51 -31.32 -20.81
N ALA A 329 -9.22 -31.21 -19.51
CA ALA A 329 -8.53 -32.25 -18.77
C ALA A 329 -9.44 -33.46 -18.56
N THR A 330 -8.92 -34.67 -18.78
CA THR A 330 -9.66 -35.90 -18.46
C THR A 330 -9.86 -36.04 -16.95
N HIS A 331 -10.94 -36.70 -16.53
CA HIS A 331 -11.18 -36.98 -15.10
C HIS A 331 -10.00 -37.70 -14.44
N ARG A 332 -9.37 -38.65 -15.14
CA ARG A 332 -8.19 -39.36 -14.65
C ARG A 332 -6.99 -38.41 -14.44
N SER A 333 -6.70 -37.53 -15.39
CA SER A 333 -5.62 -36.55 -15.20
C SER A 333 -5.88 -35.57 -14.04
N VAL A 334 -7.15 -35.22 -13.79
CA VAL A 334 -7.54 -34.39 -12.64
C VAL A 334 -7.37 -35.16 -11.33
N ALA A 335 -7.82 -36.41 -11.26
CA ALA A 335 -7.62 -37.28 -10.10
C ALA A 335 -6.12 -37.44 -9.76
N ASP A 336 -5.29 -37.72 -10.77
CA ASP A 336 -3.85 -37.84 -10.63
C ASP A 336 -3.20 -36.53 -10.13
N ALA A 337 -3.66 -35.37 -10.62
CA ALA A 337 -3.20 -34.08 -10.16
C ALA A 337 -3.55 -33.82 -8.69
N VAL A 338 -4.79 -34.11 -8.27
CA VAL A 338 -5.24 -33.98 -6.88
C VAL A 338 -4.45 -34.91 -5.97
N ALA A 339 -4.26 -36.18 -6.32
CA ALA A 339 -3.49 -37.10 -5.48
C ALA A 339 -2.02 -36.71 -5.36
N ARG A 340 -1.42 -36.12 -6.41
CA ARG A 340 -0.07 -35.55 -6.32
C ARG A 340 -0.02 -34.38 -5.35
N ALA A 341 -1.00 -33.47 -5.41
CA ALA A 341 -1.09 -32.33 -4.50
C ALA A 341 -1.27 -32.80 -3.04
N VAL A 342 -2.19 -33.73 -2.79
CA VAL A 342 -2.40 -34.35 -1.46
C VAL A 342 -1.13 -35.00 -0.93
N ARG A 343 -0.40 -35.75 -1.76
CA ARG A 343 0.86 -36.39 -1.36
C ARG A 343 1.98 -35.40 -1.05
N ALA A 344 1.92 -34.21 -1.64
CA ALA A 344 2.84 -33.11 -1.38
C ALA A 344 2.37 -32.17 -0.26
N ASP A 345 1.25 -32.47 0.40
CA ASP A 345 0.62 -31.62 1.43
C ASP A 345 0.18 -30.25 0.89
N GLU A 346 -0.30 -30.23 -0.35
CA GLU A 346 -0.75 -29.02 -1.04
C GLU A 346 -2.28 -29.05 -1.18
N PRO A 347 -3.01 -28.18 -0.46
CA PRO A 347 -4.48 -28.16 -0.49
C PRO A 347 -5.04 -27.41 -1.72
N GLN A 348 -4.19 -26.71 -2.47
CA GLN A 348 -4.58 -25.88 -3.61
C GLN A 348 -3.60 -26.09 -4.75
N VAL A 349 -4.11 -26.36 -5.95
CA VAL A 349 -3.31 -26.59 -7.14
C VAL A 349 -4.00 -26.00 -8.38
N VAL A 350 -3.22 -25.47 -9.32
CA VAL A 350 -3.71 -25.10 -10.64
C VAL A 350 -3.04 -25.98 -11.68
N MET A 351 -3.79 -26.33 -12.72
CA MET A 351 -3.28 -27.07 -13.87
C MET A 351 -3.30 -26.13 -15.08
N ARG A 352 -2.10 -25.81 -15.58
CA ARG A 352 -1.86 -24.92 -16.72
C ARG A 352 -0.84 -25.53 -17.68
N ALA A 353 -1.15 -25.64 -18.96
CA ALA A 353 -0.35 -26.22 -20.03
C ALA A 353 0.22 -27.60 -19.65
N GLY A 354 -0.56 -28.41 -18.90
CA GLY A 354 -0.15 -29.72 -18.38
C GLY A 354 0.82 -29.68 -17.19
N GLN A 355 1.18 -28.50 -16.69
CA GLN A 355 1.95 -28.30 -15.48
C GLN A 355 1.03 -28.13 -14.26
N LEU A 356 1.47 -28.64 -13.12
CA LEU A 356 0.80 -28.42 -11.83
C LEU A 356 1.58 -27.35 -11.07
N LEU A 357 0.88 -26.31 -10.63
CA LEU A 357 1.45 -25.21 -9.88
C LEU A 357 0.69 -25.03 -8.57
N VAL A 358 1.36 -24.54 -7.54
CA VAL A 358 0.80 -24.33 -6.20
C VAL A 358 1.02 -22.90 -5.73
N PRO A 359 0.08 -22.34 -4.96
CA PRO A 359 0.16 -20.94 -4.55
C PRO A 359 1.22 -20.75 -3.48
N ARG A 360 1.98 -19.66 -3.58
CA ARG A 360 2.97 -19.21 -2.58
C ARG A 360 2.81 -17.72 -2.35
N LEU A 361 2.89 -17.30 -1.10
CA LEU A 361 2.97 -15.88 -0.77
C LEU A 361 4.43 -15.43 -0.86
N THR A 362 4.68 -14.42 -1.68
CA THR A 362 5.99 -13.79 -1.84
C THR A 362 5.91 -12.32 -1.47
N PRO A 363 6.96 -11.70 -0.90
CA PRO A 363 6.96 -10.27 -0.63
C PRO A 363 6.74 -9.47 -1.91
N ALA A 364 5.79 -8.53 -1.87
CA ALA A 364 5.47 -7.70 -3.01
C ALA A 364 6.67 -6.83 -3.36
N ARG A 365 7.21 -6.95 -4.59
CA ARG A 365 8.28 -6.06 -5.05
C ARG A 365 7.67 -4.78 -5.58
N ARG A 366 8.28 -3.64 -5.24
CA ARG A 366 7.91 -2.36 -5.84
C ARG A 366 8.26 -2.45 -7.33
N ALA A 367 7.26 -2.37 -8.21
CA ALA A 367 7.51 -2.25 -9.64
C ALA A 367 8.34 -0.97 -9.87
N SER A 368 9.58 -1.13 -10.35
CA SER A 368 10.33 -0.01 -10.90
C SER A 368 9.63 0.39 -12.19
N HIS A 369 8.91 1.51 -12.17
CA HIS A 369 8.59 2.21 -13.40
C HIS A 369 9.91 2.72 -13.99
N ASP A 370 10.57 1.90 -14.80
CA ASP A 370 11.49 2.42 -15.80
C ASP A 370 10.62 3.00 -16.91
N GLU A 371 10.51 4.33 -16.94
CA GLU A 371 10.01 5.02 -18.12
C GLU A 371 10.98 4.74 -19.28
N PRO A 372 10.48 4.33 -20.47
CA PRO A 372 11.33 4.19 -21.63
C PRO A 372 11.79 5.58 -22.10
N THR A 373 13.11 5.77 -22.11
CA THR A 373 13.85 6.93 -22.66
C THR A 373 13.40 7.39 -24.05
#